data_AF-A0A5C7M115-F1
#
_entry.id   AF-A0A5C7M115-F1
#
_cell.length_a   1.000
_cell.length_b   1.000
_cell.length_c   1.000
_cell.angle_alpha   90.00
_cell.angle_beta   90.00
_cell.angle_gamma   90.00
#
_symmetry.space_group_name_H-M   'P 1'
#
loop_
_entity.id
_entity.type
_entity.pdbx_description
1 polymer ?
#
loop_
_entity_poly.entity_id
_entity_poly.type
_entity_poly.pdbx_seq_one_letter_code
_entity_poly.pdbx_strand_id
1 'polypeptide(L)'
;MTPPSPLTMIMTWLALLMRGPIHAYQQSLKLCEAELRLKMMTDEVRKVMRWNTYWKRLATQVMEVAEKANTSTAQLSADEIKRLIKLCHPDKHGNSKEANELTAKLLSLR
;
A
#
# COMPACT_ATOMS: atom_id res chain seq x y z
N MET A 1 -19.29 -45.94 57.91
CA MET A 1 -19.47 -44.74 57.07
C MET A 1 -20.52 -43.87 57.75
N THR A 2 -20.18 -42.65 58.14
CA THR A 2 -21.13 -41.70 58.74
C THR A 2 -21.88 -40.94 57.63
N PRO A 3 -23.21 -40.73 57.74
CA PRO A 3 -23.96 -39.99 56.73
C PRO A 3 -23.51 -38.51 56.68
N PRO A 4 -23.61 -37.85 55.51
CA PRO A 4 -23.27 -36.45 55.38
C PRO A 4 -24.22 -35.57 56.20
N SER A 5 -23.71 -34.43 56.69
CA SER A 5 -24.52 -33.49 57.45
C SER A 5 -25.60 -32.85 56.57
N PRO A 6 -26.75 -32.43 57.14
CA PRO A 6 -27.81 -31.73 56.39
C PRO A 6 -27.31 -30.48 55.64
N LEU A 7 -26.37 -29.74 56.23
CA LEU A 7 -25.75 -28.57 55.58
C LEU A 7 -24.95 -28.97 54.34
N THR A 8 -24.22 -30.08 54.41
CA THR A 8 -23.46 -30.60 53.26
C THR A 8 -24.40 -30.99 52.12
N MET A 9 -25.55 -31.58 52.43
CA MET A 9 -26.55 -31.94 51.41
C MET A 9 -27.15 -30.68 50.74
N ILE A 10 -27.55 -29.67 51.53
CA ILE A 10 -28.11 -28.42 51.01
C ILE A 10 -27.12 -27.69 50.09
N MET A 11 -25.85 -27.58 50.52
CA MET A 11 -24.81 -26.94 49.71
C MET A 11 -24.53 -27.70 48.41
N THR A 12 -24.61 -29.04 48.44
CA THR A 12 -24.45 -29.86 47.24
C THR A 12 -25.61 -29.64 46.24
N TRP A 13 -26.84 -29.55 46.73
CA TRP A 13 -28.01 -29.25 45.90
C TRP A 13 -27.96 -27.85 45.30
N LEU A 14 -27.58 -26.84 46.09
CA LEU A 14 -27.39 -25.47 45.59
C LEU A 14 -26.28 -25.41 44.52
N ALA A 15 -25.15 -26.09 44.73
CA ALA A 15 -24.08 -26.16 43.76
C ALA A 15 -24.53 -26.82 42.44
N LEU A 16 -25.33 -27.89 42.51
CA LEU A 16 -25.90 -28.55 41.33
C LEU A 16 -26.90 -27.66 40.58
N LEU A 17 -27.77 -26.96 41.31
CA LEU A 17 -28.73 -25.99 40.76
C LEU A 17 -28.02 -24.83 40.03
N MET A 18 -26.93 -24.33 40.62
CA MET A 18 -26.18 -23.20 40.05
C MET A 18 -25.24 -23.60 38.91
N ARG A 19 -24.89 -24.88 38.76
CA ARG A 19 -23.94 -25.36 37.74
C ARG A 19 -24.43 -25.11 36.30
N GLY A 20 -25.72 -25.31 36.05
CA GLY A 20 -26.34 -25.06 34.73
C GLY A 20 -26.25 -23.59 34.30
N PRO A 21 -26.77 -22.65 35.11
CA PRO A 21 -26.68 -21.21 34.84
C PRO A 21 -25.24 -20.70 34.69
N ILE A 22 -24.31 -21.17 35.53
CA ILE A 22 -22.89 -20.77 35.44
C ILE A 22 -22.29 -21.24 34.12
N HIS A 23 -22.54 -22.49 33.71
CA HIS A 23 -22.03 -23.01 32.45
C HIS A 23 -22.64 -22.28 31.25
N ALA A 24 -23.95 -22.01 31.26
CA ALA A 24 -24.62 -21.25 30.22
C ALA A 24 -24.05 -19.83 30.09
N TYR A 25 -23.79 -19.16 31.21
CA TYR A 25 -23.15 -17.84 31.23
C TYR A 25 -21.72 -17.89 30.66
N GLN A 26 -20.92 -18.88 31.07
CA GLN A 26 -19.56 -19.08 30.53
C GLN A 26 -19.56 -19.36 29.02
N GLN A 27 -20.53 -20.13 28.54
CA GLN A 27 -20.68 -20.42 27.11
C GLN A 27 -21.08 -19.16 26.32
N SER A 28 -21.98 -18.35 26.85
CA SER A 28 -22.37 -17.06 26.26
C SER A 28 -21.19 -16.08 26.19
N LEU A 29 -20.33 -16.03 27.22
CA LEU A 29 -19.12 -15.21 27.18
C LEU A 29 -18.17 -15.63 26.06
N LYS A 30 -17.91 -16.93 25.91
CA LYS A 30 -17.06 -17.46 24.83
C LYS A 30 -17.59 -17.12 23.44
N LEU A 31 -18.91 -17.19 23.25
CA LEU A 31 -19.54 -16.80 21.98
C LEU A 31 -19.39 -15.31 21.70
N CYS A 32 -19.57 -14.46 22.71
CA CYS A 32 -19.38 -13.02 22.60
C CYS A 32 -17.93 -12.65 22.22
N GLU A 33 -16.94 -13.29 22.88
CA GLU A 33 -15.52 -13.10 22.55
C GLU A 33 -15.20 -13.53 21.11
N ALA A 34 -15.74 -14.66 20.66
CA ALA A 34 -15.55 -15.13 19.29
C ALA A 34 -16.17 -14.18 18.26
N GLU A 35 -17.37 -13.64 18.52
CA GLU A 35 -18.02 -12.67 17.65
C GLU A 35 -17.21 -11.37 17.55
N LEU A 36 -16.72 -10.86 18.68
CA LEU A 36 -15.87 -9.67 18.71
C LEU A 36 -14.58 -9.89 17.90
N ARG A 37 -13.93 -11.05 18.07
CA ARG A 37 -12.72 -11.41 17.33
C ARG A 37 -12.96 -11.48 15.82
N LEU A 38 -14.10 -12.04 15.41
CA LEU A 38 -14.49 -12.11 14.01
C LEU A 38 -14.75 -10.72 13.43
N LYS A 39 -15.47 -9.84 14.15
CA LYS A 39 -15.68 -8.44 13.75
C LYS A 39 -14.37 -7.69 13.55
N MET A 40 -13.45 -7.77 14.52
CA MET A 40 -12.12 -7.15 14.39
C MET A 40 -11.36 -7.66 13.16
N MET A 41 -11.39 -8.97 12.91
CA MET A 41 -10.73 -9.55 11.73
C MET A 41 -11.35 -9.04 10.42
N THR A 42 -12.68 -8.91 10.36
CA THR A 42 -13.34 -8.34 9.17
C THR A 42 -12.99 -6.87 8.94
N ASP A 43 -12.80 -6.09 10.01
CA ASP A 43 -12.38 -4.70 9.90
C ASP A 43 -10.94 -4.54 9.41
N GLU A 44 -10.03 -5.41 9.85
CA GLU A 44 -8.65 -5.42 9.34
C GLU A 44 -8.60 -5.83 7.86
N VAL A 45 -9.36 -6.86 7.45
CA VAL A 45 -9.50 -7.22 6.04
C VAL A 45 -10.05 -6.04 5.22
N ARG A 46 -11.04 -5.32 5.75
CA ARG A 46 -11.60 -4.13 5.10
C ARG A 46 -10.58 -3.00 4.96
N LYS A 47 -9.74 -2.76 5.98
CA LYS A 47 -8.63 -1.79 5.90
C LYS A 47 -7.63 -2.18 4.82
N VAL A 48 -7.21 -3.44 4.77
CA VAL A 48 -6.28 -3.95 3.76
C VAL A 48 -6.87 -3.82 2.35
N MET A 49 -8.14 -4.13 2.15
CA MET A 49 -8.79 -3.94 0.85
C MET A 49 -8.81 -2.47 0.41
N ARG A 50 -9.17 -1.55 1.31
CA ARG A 50 -9.13 -0.10 1.00
C ARG A 50 -7.73 0.36 0.63
N TRP A 51 -6.73 -0.08 1.39
CA TRP A 51 -5.33 0.22 1.12
C TRP A 51 -4.89 -0.30 -0.26
N ASN A 52 -5.23 -1.55 -0.59
CA ASN A 52 -4.92 -2.15 -1.89
C ASN A 52 -5.56 -1.37 -3.05
N THR A 53 -6.83 -0.97 -2.92
CA THR A 53 -7.50 -0.14 -3.92
C THR A 53 -6.82 1.22 -4.09
N TYR A 54 -6.40 1.85 -3.00
CA TYR A 54 -5.66 3.12 -3.05
C TYR A 54 -4.32 2.96 -3.79
N TRP A 55 -3.54 1.92 -3.48
CA TRP A 55 -2.27 1.65 -4.15
C TRP A 55 -2.42 1.38 -5.63
N LYS A 56 -3.43 0.62 -6.04
CA LYS A 56 -3.69 0.38 -7.46
C LYS A 56 -3.96 1.68 -8.21
N ARG A 57 -4.76 2.57 -7.64
CA ARG A 57 -5.04 3.89 -8.24
C ARG A 57 -3.78 4.74 -8.35
N LEU A 58 -2.97 4.78 -7.31
CA LEU A 58 -1.72 5.54 -7.30
C LEU A 58 -0.75 4.98 -8.36
N ALA A 59 -0.61 3.66 -8.45
CA ALA A 59 0.24 3.01 -9.44
C ALA A 59 -0.19 3.37 -10.87
N THR A 60 -1.48 3.37 -11.18
CA THR A 60 -1.99 3.81 -12.49
C THR A 60 -1.63 5.26 -12.78
N GLN A 61 -1.82 6.17 -11.82
CA GLN A 61 -1.48 7.59 -12.00
C GLN A 61 0.03 7.80 -12.23
N VAL A 62 0.87 7.08 -11.49
CA VAL A 62 2.33 7.13 -11.67
C VAL A 62 2.72 6.64 -13.07
N MET A 63 2.11 5.56 -13.56
CA MET A 63 2.35 5.05 -14.91
C MET A 63 1.92 6.05 -15.98
N GLU A 64 0.74 6.67 -15.84
CA GLU A 64 0.26 7.70 -16.78
C GLU A 64 1.19 8.93 -16.82
N VAL A 65 1.71 9.36 -15.67
CA VAL A 65 2.67 10.46 -15.60
C VAL A 65 4.01 10.06 -16.22
N ALA A 66 4.49 8.85 -15.95
CA ALA A 66 5.71 8.33 -16.54
C ALA A 66 5.60 8.19 -18.06
N GLU A 67 4.46 7.77 -18.58
CA GLU A 67 4.21 7.68 -20.03
C GLU A 67 4.21 9.09 -20.66
N LYS A 68 3.55 10.07 -20.03
CA LYS A 68 3.58 11.47 -20.47
C LYS A 68 4.97 12.09 -20.39
N ALA A 69 5.78 11.70 -19.41
CA ALA A 69 7.17 12.14 -19.30
C ALA A 69 8.07 11.48 -20.35
N ASN A 70 7.81 10.21 -20.67
CA ASN A 70 8.54 9.45 -21.69
C ASN A 70 8.12 9.82 -23.12
N THR A 71 6.96 10.44 -23.32
CA THR A 71 6.70 11.26 -24.51
C THR A 71 7.46 12.58 -24.44
N SER A 72 8.78 12.47 -24.19
CA SER A 72 9.78 13.48 -24.53
C SER A 72 9.68 13.70 -26.03
N THR A 73 8.77 14.60 -26.42
CA THR A 73 8.92 15.43 -27.60
C THR A 73 10.40 15.81 -27.68
N ALA A 74 11.07 15.44 -28.78
CA ALA A 74 12.41 15.93 -29.04
C ALA A 74 12.37 17.45 -28.82
N GLN A 75 13.05 17.93 -27.77
CA GLN A 75 12.97 19.34 -27.35
C GLN A 75 13.39 20.29 -28.48
N LEU A 76 14.13 19.75 -29.45
CA LEU A 76 14.48 20.37 -30.71
C LEU A 76 14.06 19.44 -31.86
N SER A 77 13.37 19.99 -32.84
CA SER A 77 13.14 19.30 -34.11
C SER A 77 14.47 19.08 -34.86
N ALA A 78 14.51 18.08 -35.74
CA ALA A 78 15.70 17.79 -36.54
C ALA A 78 16.18 19.01 -37.36
N ASP A 79 15.27 19.88 -37.77
CA ASP A 79 15.61 21.10 -38.50
C ASP A 79 16.16 22.22 -37.59
N GLU A 80 15.69 22.33 -36.35
CA GLU A 80 16.29 23.22 -35.35
C GLU A 80 17.71 22.77 -34.99
N ILE A 81 17.93 21.47 -34.84
CA ILE A 81 19.27 20.90 -34.59
C ILE A 81 20.22 21.24 -35.75
N LYS A 82 19.79 21.07 -37.01
CA LYS A 82 20.59 21.47 -38.19
C LYS A 82 20.93 22.96 -38.19
N ARG A 83 19.97 23.82 -37.82
CA ARG A 83 20.21 25.28 -37.73
C ARG A 83 21.22 25.61 -36.64
N LEU A 84 21.10 25.00 -35.46
CA LEU A 84 22.02 25.20 -34.35
C LEU A 84 23.43 24.71 -34.68
N ILE A 85 23.59 23.54 -35.32
CA ILE A 85 24.89 23.06 -35.80
C ILE A 85 25.53 24.07 -36.77
N LYS A 86 24.74 24.64 -37.70
CA LYS A 86 25.23 25.65 -38.65
C LYS A 86 25.65 26.96 -37.98
N LEU A 87 25.04 27.31 -36.84
CA LEU A 87 25.37 28.50 -36.04
C LEU A 87 26.60 28.27 -35.15
N CYS A 88 26.71 27.10 -34.55
CA CYS A 88 27.79 26.73 -33.62
C CYS A 88 29.00 26.10 -34.31
N HIS A 89 29.02 25.99 -35.65
CA HIS A 89 30.07 25.28 -36.38
C HIS A 89 31.48 25.80 -36.00
N PRO A 90 32.43 24.92 -35.62
CA PRO A 90 33.76 25.30 -35.13
C PRO A 90 34.52 26.25 -36.04
N ASP A 91 34.43 26.04 -37.36
CA ASP A 91 35.07 26.92 -38.37
C ASP A 91 34.67 28.39 -38.24
N LYS A 92 33.44 28.69 -37.79
CA LYS A 92 32.95 30.08 -37.65
C LYS A 92 33.42 30.74 -36.35
N HIS A 93 33.90 29.95 -35.40
CA HIS A 93 34.31 30.38 -34.07
C HIS A 93 35.80 30.11 -33.79
N GLY A 94 36.60 29.96 -34.85
CA GLY A 94 38.05 29.76 -34.73
C GLY A 94 38.43 28.47 -34.01
N ASN A 95 37.61 27.41 -34.15
CA ASN A 95 37.76 26.14 -33.44
C ASN A 95 37.75 26.27 -31.91
N SER A 96 36.98 27.22 -31.38
CA SER A 96 36.80 27.34 -29.93
C SER A 96 36.30 26.03 -29.33
N LYS A 97 36.76 25.76 -28.11
CA LYS A 97 36.43 24.52 -27.39
C LYS A 97 34.93 24.39 -27.17
N GLU A 98 34.28 25.50 -26.87
CA GLU A 98 32.84 25.61 -26.63
C GLU A 98 32.02 25.30 -27.89
N ALA A 99 32.46 25.79 -29.06
CA ALA A 99 31.82 25.49 -30.34
C ALA A 99 31.93 24.00 -30.71
N ASN A 100 33.09 23.40 -30.45
CA ASN A 100 33.32 21.97 -30.64
C ASN A 100 32.43 21.12 -29.71
N GLU A 101 32.40 21.45 -28.42
CA GLU A 101 31.60 20.73 -27.43
C GLU A 101 30.09 20.84 -27.70
N LEU A 102 29.60 22.03 -28.06
CA LEU A 102 28.20 22.25 -28.39
C LEU A 102 27.81 21.56 -29.71
N THR A 103 28.66 21.63 -30.74
CA THR A 103 28.40 20.96 -32.02
C THR A 103 28.36 19.44 -31.84
N ALA A 104 29.27 18.86 -31.05
CA ALA A 104 29.26 17.43 -30.73
C ALA A 104 27.99 17.00 -29.98
N LYS A 105 27.56 17.79 -28.98
CA LYS A 105 26.30 17.55 -28.26
C LYS A 105 25.09 17.62 -29.22
N LEU A 106 25.02 18.63 -30.08
CA LEU A 106 23.93 18.78 -31.04
C LEU A 106 23.90 17.66 -32.08
N LEU A 107 25.06 17.18 -32.53
CA LEU A 107 25.16 16.01 -33.42
C LEU A 107 24.64 14.72 -32.77
N SER A 108 24.79 14.57 -31.45
CA SER A 108 24.24 13.40 -30.72
C SER A 108 22.72 13.40 -30.56
N LEU A 109 22.08 14.56 -30.77
CA LEU A 109 20.63 14.74 -30.69
C LEU A 109 19.94 14.62 -32.07
N ARG A 110 20.73 14.56 -33.15
CA ARG A 110 20.26 14.46 -34.54
C ARG A 110 19.93 13.02 -34.93
#